data_AF-A0A1A3T1A8-F1
#
_entry.id   AF-A0A1A3T1A8-F1
#
_cell.length_a   1.000
_cell.length_b   1.000
_cell.length_c   1.000
_cell.angle_alpha   90.00
_cell.angle_beta   90.00
_cell.angle_gamma   90.00
#
_symmetry.space_group_name_H-M   'P 1'
#
loop_
_entity.id
_entity.type
_entity.pdbx_description
1 polymer ?
#
loop_
_entity_poly.entity_id
_entity_poly.type
_entity_poly.pdbx_seq_one_letter_code
_entity_poly.pdbx_strand_id
1 'polypeptide(L)'
;MALTYPSTVRCNHALRLRPLRTFRVVDESMRPALDPGDGLVALRGGRLRRGQLRVFRDPRKSSRWLIKRVGDVYGRGRGAIFEARSDNSRAAGAADSHEFGWVPAAGSYRVVWTVKTKIAP
;
A
#
# COMPACT_ATOMS: atom_id res chain seq x y z
N MET A 1 -11.37 -2.57 -3.78
CA MET A 1 -10.00 -2.25 -3.34
C MET A 1 -9.18 -3.46 -2.97
N ALA A 2 -8.35 -3.91 -3.93
CA ALA A 2 -7.38 -4.96 -3.74
C ALA A 2 -6.12 -4.58 -4.53
N LEU A 3 -4.94 -5.00 -4.09
CA LEU A 3 -3.77 -5.20 -4.94
C LEU A 3 -3.72 -6.70 -5.24
N THR A 4 -3.52 -7.09 -6.49
CA THR A 4 -3.21 -8.49 -6.81
C THR A 4 -1.72 -8.69 -6.60
N TYR A 5 -1.38 -9.69 -5.78
CA TYR A 5 -0.01 -10.15 -5.60
C TYR A 5 0.41 -10.84 -6.91
N PRO A 6 1.44 -10.37 -7.66
CA PRO A 6 1.92 -11.16 -8.78
C PRO A 6 2.49 -12.47 -8.23
N SER A 7 1.85 -13.58 -8.60
CA SER A 7 2.20 -14.96 -8.25
C SER A 7 3.53 -15.43 -8.86
N THR A 8 4.14 -14.62 -9.73
CA THR A 8 5.36 -14.91 -10.46
C THR A 8 6.54 -14.08 -9.95
N VAL A 9 6.93 -14.28 -8.68
CA VAL A 9 8.29 -13.94 -8.22
C VAL A 9 8.90 -15.18 -7.57
N ARG A 10 9.18 -16.19 -8.40
CA ARG A 10 10.02 -17.34 -8.05
C ARG A 10 11.50 -16.97 -8.19
N CYS A 11 11.98 -15.94 -7.48
CA CYS A 11 13.40 -15.62 -7.36
C CYS A 11 13.65 -14.80 -6.08
N ASN A 12 13.37 -15.39 -4.91
CA ASN A 12 13.90 -14.87 -3.64
C ASN A 12 15.08 -15.79 -3.24
N HIS A 13 16.20 -15.67 -3.94
CA HIS A 13 17.44 -16.26 -3.45
C HIS A 13 17.91 -15.50 -2.20
N ALA A 14 18.30 -16.28 -1.20
CA ALA A 14 18.46 -15.88 0.18
C ALA A 14 19.58 -14.85 0.38
N LEU A 15 19.18 -13.59 0.62
CA LEU A 15 19.79 -12.77 1.66
C LEU A 15 18.70 -12.55 2.70
N ARG A 16 18.92 -13.05 3.93
CA ARG A 16 18.03 -12.95 5.12
C ARG A 16 17.67 -11.50 5.55
N LEU A 17 17.80 -10.50 4.68
CA LEU A 17 17.86 -9.07 5.00
C LEU A 17 17.02 -8.13 4.12
N ARG A 18 16.24 -8.59 3.14
CA ARG A 18 15.48 -7.63 2.30
C ARG A 18 13.98 -7.66 2.58
N PRO A 19 13.44 -6.69 3.35
CA PRO A 19 12.01 -6.52 3.59
C PRO A 19 11.23 -6.01 2.35
N LEU A 20 11.66 -6.36 1.14
CA LEU A 20 11.14 -5.82 -0.12
C LEU A 20 10.04 -6.71 -0.71
N ARG A 21 8.97 -6.08 -1.20
CA ARG A 21 7.88 -6.74 -1.92
C ARG A 21 7.46 -5.91 -3.11
N THR A 22 7.01 -6.59 -4.16
CA THR A 22 6.39 -5.97 -5.32
C THR A 22 4.88 -6.18 -5.31
N PHE A 23 4.13 -5.21 -5.81
CA PHE A 23 2.68 -5.26 -5.92
C PHE A 23 2.23 -4.69 -7.26
N ARG A 24 1.03 -5.10 -7.71
CA ARG A 24 0.37 -4.49 -8.86
C ARG A 24 -0.92 -3.82 -8.42
N VAL A 25 -1.09 -2.56 -8.81
CA VAL A 25 -2.33 -1.80 -8.58
C VAL A 25 -3.41 -2.38 -9.48
N VAL A 26 -4.59 -2.68 -8.93
CA VAL A 26 -5.73 -3.17 -9.72
C VAL A 26 -7.01 -2.38 -9.49
N ASP A 27 -6.94 -1.30 -8.71
CA ASP A 27 -8.10 -0.51 -8.28
C ASP A 27 -7.84 0.99 -8.53
N GLU A 28 -8.90 1.78 -8.64
CA GLU A 28 -8.88 3.21 -8.99
C GLU A 28 -8.88 4.16 -7.79
N SER A 29 -9.02 3.64 -6.56
CA SER A 29 -9.06 4.41 -5.29
C SER A 29 -7.81 5.26 -5.01
N MET A 30 -6.73 5.03 -5.75
CA MET A 30 -5.49 5.80 -5.65
C MET A 30 -5.26 6.74 -6.83
N ARG A 31 -6.20 6.85 -7.78
CA ARG A 31 -6.12 7.87 -8.83
C ARG A 31 -6.17 9.29 -8.20
N PRO A 32 -5.51 10.29 -8.80
CA PRO A 32 -4.65 10.21 -9.99
C PRO A 32 -3.21 9.76 -9.67
N ALA A 33 -2.86 9.53 -8.39
CA ALA A 33 -1.49 9.20 -8.01
C ALA A 33 -1.03 7.84 -8.55
N LEU A 34 -1.93 6.85 -8.58
CA LEU A 34 -1.71 5.51 -9.12
C LEU A 34 -2.89 5.10 -10.00
N ASP A 35 -2.55 4.50 -11.13
CA ASP A 35 -3.54 3.92 -12.05
C ASP A 35 -3.54 2.40 -11.93
N PRO A 36 -4.67 1.73 -12.21
CA PRO A 36 -4.70 0.29 -12.38
C PRO A 36 -3.64 -0.17 -13.40
N GLY A 37 -2.87 -1.18 -13.03
CA GLY A 37 -1.75 -1.69 -13.81
C GLY A 37 -0.38 -1.23 -13.32
N ASP A 38 -0.30 -0.13 -12.56
CA ASP A 38 0.97 0.35 -12.01
C ASP A 38 1.66 -0.71 -11.13
N GLY A 39 2.97 -0.83 -11.28
CA GLY A 39 3.83 -1.66 -10.44
C GLY A 39 4.33 -0.87 -9.24
N LEU A 40 4.46 -1.53 -8.10
CA LEU A 40 4.96 -0.92 -6.85
C LEU A 40 6.11 -1.74 -6.30
N VAL A 41 7.14 -1.07 -5.82
CA VAL A 41 8.19 -1.67 -4.98
C VAL A 41 8.06 -1.08 -3.59
N ALA A 42 7.92 -1.94 -2.58
CA ALA A 42 7.67 -1.51 -1.21
C ALA A 42 8.59 -2.22 -0.20
N LEU A 43 9.05 -1.47 0.80
CA LEU A 43 9.90 -1.94 1.89
C LEU A 43 9.11 -2.03 3.19
N ARG A 44 9.21 -3.15 3.93
CA ARG A 44 8.55 -3.33 5.22
C ARG A 44 9.07 -2.32 6.23
N GLY A 45 8.15 -1.72 6.99
CA GLY A 45 8.48 -0.80 8.07
C GLY A 45 8.81 0.61 7.60
N GLY A 46 9.80 1.24 8.24
CA GLY A 46 10.16 2.65 8.02
C GLY A 46 9.28 3.65 8.78
N ARG A 47 9.85 4.82 9.07
CA ARG A 47 9.18 5.91 9.80
C ARG A 47 7.97 6.43 9.02
N LEU A 48 6.82 6.44 9.68
CA LEU A 48 5.59 7.04 9.16
C LEU A 48 5.77 8.54 8.96
N ARG A 49 5.37 9.01 7.78
CA ARG A 49 5.27 10.43 7.44
C ARG A 49 4.02 10.65 6.62
N ARG A 50 3.33 11.76 6.87
CA ARG A 50 2.18 12.21 6.07
C ARG A 50 2.55 12.25 4.58
N GLY A 51 1.61 11.88 3.74
CA GLY A 51 1.76 11.84 2.28
C GLY A 51 2.46 10.60 1.72
N GLN A 52 3.07 9.74 2.56
CA GLN A 52 3.65 8.48 2.09
C GLN A 52 2.58 7.54 1.52
N LEU A 53 2.96 6.69 0.58
CA LEU A 53 2.12 5.56 0.16
C LEU A 53 2.52 4.31 0.94
N ARG A 54 1.54 3.63 1.53
CA ARG A 54 1.76 2.40 2.29
C ARG A 54 0.83 1.29 1.85
N VAL A 55 1.40 0.09 1.81
CA VAL A 55 0.73 -1.18 1.51
C VAL A 55 0.58 -2.00 2.78
N PHE A 56 -0.63 -2.48 3.07
CA PHE A 56 -0.92 -3.29 4.27
C PHE A 56 -2.04 -4.30 3.97
N ARG A 57 -2.17 -5.33 4.80
CA ARG A 57 -3.29 -6.27 4.67
C ARG A 57 -4.58 -5.60 5.10
N ASP A 58 -5.67 -5.84 4.38
CA ASP A 58 -6.97 -5.31 4.78
C ASP A 58 -7.37 -5.85 6.16
N PRO A 59 -7.61 -4.98 7.16
CA PRO A 59 -8.04 -5.39 8.50
C PRO A 59 -9.35 -6.19 8.51
N ARG A 60 -10.24 -5.95 7.54
CA ARG A 60 -11.55 -6.60 7.43
C ARG A 60 -11.49 -7.90 6.62
N LYS A 61 -10.52 -8.03 5.71
CA LYS A 61 -10.36 -9.19 4.81
C LYS A 61 -8.87 -9.50 4.62
N SER A 62 -8.32 -10.31 5.52
CA SER A 62 -6.87 -10.57 5.60
C SER A 62 -6.23 -11.19 4.33
N SER A 63 -7.04 -11.69 3.40
CA SER A 63 -6.62 -12.25 2.11
C SER A 63 -6.20 -11.21 1.07
N ARG A 64 -6.54 -9.92 1.24
CA ARG A 64 -6.21 -8.86 0.28
C ARG A 64 -5.28 -7.80 0.86
N TRP A 65 -4.55 -7.15 -0.03
CA TRP A 65 -3.68 -6.01 0.28
C TRP A 65 -4.33 -4.71 -0.19
N LEU A 66 -4.16 -3.66 0.60
CA LEU A 66 -4.60 -2.30 0.31
C LEU A 66 -3.39 -1.40 0.15
N ILE A 67 -3.48 -0.42 -0.75
CA ILE A 67 -2.55 0.71 -0.82
C ILE A 67 -3.28 1.99 -0.44
N LYS A 68 -2.71 2.79 0.44
CA LYS A 68 -3.28 4.07 0.84
C LYS A 68 -2.22 5.14 1.01
N ARG A 69 -2.67 6.39 0.96
CA ARG A 69 -1.87 7.54 1.38
C ARG A 69 -1.97 7.72 2.89
N VAL A 70 -0.83 7.95 3.51
CA VAL A 70 -0.74 8.29 4.93
C VAL A 70 -1.30 9.71 5.11
N GLY A 71 -2.42 9.83 5.81
CA GLY A 71 -2.97 11.07 6.31
C GLY A 71 -2.29 11.45 7.62
N ASP A 72 -3.07 11.54 8.69
CA ASP A 72 -2.57 11.78 10.04
C ASP A 72 -1.79 10.58 10.61
N VAL A 73 -0.91 10.84 11.58
CA VAL A 73 -0.05 9.85 12.24
C VAL A 73 -0.09 10.07 13.74
N TYR A 74 -0.34 9.01 14.50
CA TYR A 74 -0.30 9.02 15.96
C TYR A 74 0.75 8.05 16.51
N GLY A 75 1.34 8.39 17.65
CA GLY A 75 2.38 7.60 18.29
C GLY A 75 3.76 7.70 17.63
N ARG A 76 4.70 6.88 18.11
CA ARG A 76 6.10 6.85 17.64
C ARG A 76 6.62 5.42 17.55
N GLY A 77 7.69 5.25 16.76
CA GLY A 77 8.37 3.95 16.64
C GLY A 77 7.48 2.84 16.08
N ARG A 78 7.57 1.65 16.67
CA ARG A 78 6.84 0.45 16.21
C ARG A 78 5.33 0.49 16.52
N GLY A 79 4.92 1.27 17.53
CA GLY A 79 3.53 1.42 17.93
C GLY A 79 2.80 2.56 17.21
N ALA A 80 3.45 3.24 16.27
CA ALA A 80 2.80 4.31 15.52
C ALA A 80 1.66 3.76 14.64
N ILE A 81 0.56 4.50 14.57
CA ILE A 81 -0.60 4.22 13.74
C ILE A 81 -0.83 5.38 12.78
N PHE A 82 -1.49 5.12 11.65
CA PHE A 82 -1.78 6.15 10.68
C PHE A 82 -3.18 6.05 10.08
N GLU A 83 -3.67 7.19 9.64
CA GLU A 83 -4.88 7.33 8.86
C GLU A 83 -4.54 6.95 7.41
N ALA A 84 -5.26 5.97 6.88
CA ALA A 84 -5.07 5.43 5.54
C ALA A 84 -6.14 6.02 4.61
N ARG A 85 -5.76 7.04 3.84
CA ARG A 85 -6.65 7.81 2.97
C ARG A 85 -6.60 7.33 1.52
N SER A 86 -7.76 7.28 0.89
CA SER A 86 -7.89 7.16 -0.57
C SER A 86 -7.52 8.50 -1.21
N ASP A 87 -6.80 8.49 -2.33
CA ASP A 87 -6.63 9.71 -3.13
C ASP A 87 -7.87 10.00 -3.97
N ASN A 88 -8.62 8.95 -4.34
CA ASN A 88 -9.94 9.05 -4.94
C ASN A 88 -10.99 8.41 -4.01
N SER A 89 -11.63 9.24 -3.18
CA SER A 89 -12.73 8.82 -2.30
C SER A 89 -14.02 8.48 -3.05
N ARG A 90 -14.14 8.86 -4.33
CA ARG A 90 -15.32 8.60 -5.16
C ARG A 90 -15.27 7.25 -5.90
N ALA A 91 -14.14 6.56 -5.89
CA ALA A 91 -14.02 5.26 -6.56
C ALA A 91 -14.87 4.18 -5.86
N ALA A 92 -15.51 3.32 -6.67
CA ALA A 92 -16.32 2.23 -6.15
C ALA A 92 -15.50 1.28 -5.27
N GLY A 93 -15.87 1.16 -3.99
CA GLY A 93 -15.15 0.32 -3.02
C GLY A 93 -13.87 0.95 -2.46
N ALA A 94 -13.70 2.28 -2.58
CA ALA A 94 -12.62 3.05 -1.95
C ALA A 94 -12.77 3.11 -0.43
N ALA A 95 -12.48 1.99 0.23
CA ALA A 95 -12.48 1.96 1.69
C ALA A 95 -11.30 2.74 2.24
N ASP A 96 -11.49 3.68 3.16
CA ASP A 96 -10.42 4.40 3.86
C ASP A 96 -10.49 4.16 5.37
N SER A 97 -9.60 4.81 6.13
CA SER A 97 -9.55 4.66 7.58
C SER A 97 -10.84 5.06 8.31
N HIS A 98 -11.78 5.76 7.69
CA HIS A 98 -13.10 5.98 8.28
C HIS A 98 -13.93 4.68 8.34
N GLU A 99 -13.68 3.72 7.45
CA GLU A 99 -14.43 2.45 7.40
C GLU A 99 -13.78 1.31 8.20
N PHE A 100 -12.45 1.28 8.33
CA PHE A 100 -11.72 0.18 8.98
C PHE A 100 -10.79 0.62 10.11
N GLY A 101 -10.82 1.91 10.46
CA GLY A 101 -10.01 2.47 11.53
C GLY A 101 -8.56 2.74 11.16
N TRP A 102 -7.78 3.07 12.19
CA TRP A 102 -6.37 3.42 12.07
C TRP A 102 -5.49 2.19 11.83
N VAL A 103 -4.47 2.35 10.98
CA VAL A 103 -3.63 1.25 10.55
C VAL A 103 -2.29 1.26 11.30
N PRO A 104 -1.86 0.13 11.90
CA PRO A 104 -0.53 0.04 12.49
C PRO A 104 0.60 0.21 11.47
N ALA A 105 1.66 0.92 11.85
CA ALA A 105 2.91 0.95 11.10
C ALA A 105 3.51 -0.46 10.99
N ALA A 106 3.38 -1.24 12.07
CA ALA A 106 3.83 -2.62 12.13
C ALA A 106 3.11 -3.47 11.08
N GLY A 107 3.90 -4.17 10.25
CA GLY A 107 3.35 -5.04 9.20
C GLY A 107 2.99 -4.34 7.88
N SER A 108 3.02 -3.01 7.84
CA SER A 108 2.86 -2.25 6.60
C SER A 108 4.19 -2.05 5.85
N TYR A 109 4.10 -1.83 4.54
CA TYR A 109 5.22 -1.61 3.64
C TYR A 109 5.13 -0.19 3.09
N ARG A 110 6.24 0.56 3.15
CA ARG A 110 6.36 1.85 2.49
C ARG A 110 6.68 1.63 1.01
N VAL A 111 5.89 2.22 0.13
CA VAL A 111 6.23 2.29 -1.30
C VAL A 111 7.44 3.21 -1.46
N VAL A 112 8.47 2.69 -2.11
CA VAL A 112 9.72 3.42 -2.40
C VAL A 112 9.91 3.68 -3.88
N TRP A 113 9.21 2.94 -4.74
CA TRP A 113 9.22 3.14 -6.18
C TRP A 113 7.87 2.77 -6.80
N THR A 114 7.44 3.54 -7.79
CA THR A 114 6.27 3.25 -8.63
C THR A 114 6.73 3.11 -10.07
N VAL A 115 6.35 2.01 -10.71
CA VAL A 115 6.57 1.77 -12.14
C VAL A 115 5.24 2.03 -12.84
N LYS A 116 5.16 3.11 -13.62
CA LYS A 116 3.95 3.44 -14.37
C LYS A 116 3.75 2.45 -15.51
N THR A 117 2.56 1.88 -15.61
CA THR A 117 2.21 1.11 -16.81
C THR A 117 2.11 2.09 -17.98
N LYS A 118 2.67 1.77 -19.15
CA LYS A 118 2.36 2.52 -20.36
C LYS A 118 0.87 2.32 -20.61
N ILE A 119 0.10 3.40 -20.53
CA ILE A 119 -1.23 3.45 -21.12
C ILE A 119 -0.96 3.39 -22.63
N ALA A 120 -1.34 2.29 -23.29
CA ALA A 120 -1.37 2.28 -24.75
C ALA A 120 -2.36 3.38 -25.17
N PRO A 121 -1.98 4.27 -26.10
CA PRO A 121 -2.84 5.37 -26.55
C PRO A 121 -4.12 4.85 -27.20
#